data_AF-A0A2N5ZDN2-F1
#
_entry.id   AF-A0A2N5ZDN2-F1
#
_cell.length_a   1.000
_cell.length_b   1.000
_cell.length_c   1.000
_cell.angle_alpha   90.00
_cell.angle_beta   90.00
_cell.angle_gamma   90.00
#
_symmetry.space_group_name_H-M   'P 1'
#
loop_
_entity.id
_entity.type
_entity.pdbx_description
1 polymer ?
#
loop_
_entity_poly.entity_id
_entity_poly.type
_entity_poly.pdbx_seq_one_letter_code
_entity_poly.pdbx_strand_id
1 'polypeptide(L)'
;MKKYIGLSTQINRDLKARSEILTIYPENTFFTNNINLTLDLEDTNKTSLYRRDPIKGVWKRLSTKKKDKNISSNIWHAGSFAALKDIEAPTVQVERYPDYIAATFKDDLSGLNPDSLRIYLYGKKILYDYDIDRNRAFANVPEGDIELEIYIDDYENNTLYKKLNFSK
;
A
#
# COMPACT_ATOMS: atom_id res chain seq x y z
N MET A 1 36.12 -7.84 21.88
CA MET A 1 35.91 -8.92 20.90
C MET A 1 34.63 -8.58 20.12
N LYS A 2 34.73 -8.14 18.85
CA LYS A 2 33.56 -7.74 18.03
C LYS A 2 33.00 -8.99 17.34
N LYS A 3 31.78 -9.40 17.68
CA LYS A 3 31.06 -10.50 16.99
C LYS A 3 30.46 -9.95 15.70
N TYR A 4 30.98 -10.40 14.56
CA TYR A 4 30.35 -10.22 13.27
C TYR A 4 29.22 -11.27 13.16
N ILE A 5 27.98 -10.81 13.00
CA ILE A 5 26.86 -11.69 12.64
C ILE A 5 26.88 -11.80 11.11
N GLY A 6 27.36 -12.93 10.60
CA GLY A 6 27.26 -13.26 9.19
C GLY A 6 25.79 -13.54 8.83
N LEU A 7 25.25 -12.79 7.89
CA LEU A 7 23.91 -13.03 7.33
C LEU A 7 24.03 -14.03 6.18
N SER A 8 23.39 -15.20 6.31
CA SER A 8 23.21 -16.14 5.21
C SER A 8 21.93 -15.78 4.45
N THR A 9 22.05 -15.48 3.16
CA THR A 9 20.93 -15.27 2.24
C THR A 9 20.51 -16.61 1.61
N GLN A 10 19.25 -17.02 1.80
CA GLN A 10 18.60 -18.00 0.93
C GLN A 10 17.89 -17.25 -0.19
N ILE A 11 18.34 -17.46 -1.42
CA ILE A 11 17.85 -16.79 -2.63
C ILE A 11 16.77 -17.67 -3.25
N ASN A 12 15.51 -17.26 -3.18
CA ASN A 12 14.43 -17.92 -3.92
C ASN A 12 14.12 -17.07 -5.16
N ARG A 13 14.49 -17.57 -6.34
CA ARG A 13 14.37 -16.87 -7.62
C ARG A 13 13.07 -17.25 -8.31
N ASP A 14 12.04 -16.44 -8.11
CA ASP A 14 11.04 -16.17 -9.14
C ASP A 14 10.26 -14.91 -8.73
N LEU A 15 10.17 -13.92 -9.63
CA LEU A 15 9.04 -12.99 -9.86
C LEU A 15 9.49 -11.72 -10.61
N LYS A 16 8.83 -11.49 -11.75
CA LYS A 16 9.00 -10.32 -12.62
C LYS A 16 8.42 -9.04 -12.00
N ALA A 17 9.13 -8.48 -11.02
CA ALA A 17 9.19 -7.07 -10.65
C ALA A 17 10.16 -7.02 -9.47
N ARG A 18 11.40 -6.61 -9.73
CA ARG A 18 12.51 -6.72 -8.79
C ARG A 18 12.18 -6.15 -7.41
N SER A 19 12.07 -7.03 -6.42
CA SER A 19 12.50 -6.77 -5.05
C SER A 19 12.75 -8.11 -4.37
N GLU A 20 14.01 -8.47 -4.17
CA GLU A 20 14.34 -9.57 -3.25
C GLU A 20 13.88 -9.15 -1.85
N ILE A 21 13.12 -10.01 -1.18
CA ILE A 21 12.73 -9.78 0.22
C ILE A 21 13.92 -10.14 1.10
N LEU A 22 14.42 -9.16 1.83
CA LEU A 22 15.43 -9.37 2.87
C LEU A 22 14.73 -9.54 4.21
N THR A 23 14.87 -10.71 4.81
CA THR A 23 14.38 -10.95 6.17
C THR A 23 15.54 -11.06 7.15
N ILE A 24 15.51 -10.24 8.19
CA ILE A 24 16.46 -10.29 9.31
C ILE A 24 15.75 -10.98 10.48
N TYR A 25 16.35 -12.06 10.99
CA TYR A 25 15.84 -12.82 12.13
C TYR A 25 16.63 -12.52 13.42
N PRO A 26 16.01 -12.72 14.62
CA PRO A 26 14.60 -13.05 14.81
C PRO A 26 13.72 -11.84 14.48
N GLU A 27 12.59 -12.06 13.80
CA GLU A 27 11.67 -10.97 13.47
C GLU A 27 11.22 -10.23 14.75
N ASN A 28 11.03 -8.91 14.66
CA ASN A 28 10.65 -8.03 15.78
C ASN A 28 11.69 -7.87 16.89
N THR A 29 12.92 -8.35 16.70
CA THR A 29 14.04 -8.04 17.60
C THR A 29 14.51 -6.61 17.41
N PHE A 30 14.68 -5.87 18.51
CA PHE A 30 15.20 -4.50 18.48
C PHE A 30 16.73 -4.51 18.34
N PHE A 31 17.25 -3.62 17.51
CA PHE A 31 18.68 -3.36 17.43
C PHE A 31 19.07 -2.28 18.44
N THR A 32 20.07 -2.56 19.29
CA THR A 32 20.56 -1.60 20.30
C THR A 32 21.13 -0.34 19.66
N ASN A 33 21.81 -0.50 18.52
CA ASN A 33 22.22 0.60 17.66
C ASN A 33 21.45 0.41 16.36
N ASN A 34 20.83 1.47 15.84
CA ASN A 34 20.15 1.40 14.55
C ASN A 34 21.08 0.79 13.47
N ILE A 35 20.50 0.01 12.58
CA ILE A 35 21.24 -0.57 11.45
C ILE A 35 20.90 0.24 10.22
N ASN A 36 21.91 0.65 9.46
CA ASN A 36 21.68 1.25 8.15
C ASN A 36 21.53 0.12 7.12
N LEU A 37 20.31 -0.08 6.63
CA LEU A 37 20.03 -0.98 5.53
C LEU A 37 20.31 -0.25 4.22
N THR A 38 21.23 -0.76 3.41
CA THR A 38 21.55 -0.22 2.09
C THR A 38 21.34 -1.30 1.04
N LEU A 39 20.66 -0.96 -0.05
CA LEU A 39 20.49 -1.81 -1.22
C LEU A 39 20.95 -1.07 -2.48
N ASP A 40 21.70 -1.78 -3.32
CA ASP A 40 22.15 -1.30 -4.62
C ASP A 40 21.14 -1.74 -5.70
N LEU A 41 20.72 -0.81 -6.53
CA LEU A 41 19.67 -0.94 -7.53
C LEU A 41 20.08 -0.28 -8.85
N GLU A 42 19.57 -0.80 -9.97
CA GLU A 42 19.81 -0.18 -11.27
C GLU A 42 19.08 1.18 -11.43
N ASP A 43 17.90 1.33 -10.81
CA ASP A 43 17.12 2.56 -10.80
C ASP A 43 16.52 2.81 -9.40
N THR A 44 16.81 3.99 -8.85
CA THR A 44 16.35 4.44 -7.53
C THR A 44 15.23 5.48 -7.62
N ASN A 45 14.97 6.05 -8.80
CA ASN A 45 14.09 7.22 -8.96
C ASN A 45 12.67 6.95 -8.47
N LYS A 46 12.14 5.76 -8.78
CA LYS A 46 10.79 5.34 -8.39
C LYS A 46 10.78 4.17 -7.41
N THR A 47 11.84 4.01 -6.61
CA THR A 47 11.96 2.89 -5.67
C THR A 47 12.19 3.42 -4.26
N SER A 48 11.52 2.82 -3.27
CA SER A 48 11.74 3.09 -1.84
C SER A 48 11.96 1.79 -1.06
N LEU A 49 12.52 1.91 0.14
CA LEU A 49 12.58 0.80 1.09
C LEU A 49 11.26 0.71 1.85
N TYR A 50 10.78 -0.51 2.02
CA TYR A 50 9.58 -0.84 2.77
C TYR A 50 9.89 -1.91 3.81
N ARG A 51 9.12 -1.91 4.89
CA ARG A 51 9.06 -2.97 5.88
C ARG A 51 7.68 -3.61 5.83
N ARG A 52 7.61 -4.94 5.86
CA ARG A 52 6.34 -5.64 6.00
C ARG A 52 5.82 -5.48 7.43
N ASP A 53 4.58 -5.01 7.56
CA ASP A 53 3.86 -5.05 8.83
C ASP A 53 3.49 -6.51 9.15
N PRO A 54 3.98 -7.08 10.27
CA PRO A 54 3.77 -8.49 10.58
C PRO A 54 2.33 -8.83 11.01
N ILE A 55 1.53 -7.82 11.38
CA ILE A 55 0.15 -8.00 11.84
C ILE A 55 -0.81 -7.83 10.66
N LYS A 56 -0.67 -6.72 9.93
CA LYS A 56 -1.57 -6.37 8.83
C LYS A 56 -1.21 -7.03 7.51
N GLY A 57 0.02 -7.54 7.37
CA GLY A 57 0.50 -8.07 6.10
C GLY A 57 0.46 -7.00 5.01
N VAL A 58 0.94 -5.79 5.30
CA VAL A 58 1.04 -4.70 4.32
C VAL A 58 2.44 -4.10 4.32
N TRP A 59 2.86 -3.48 3.23
CA TRP A 59 4.16 -2.83 3.13
C TRP A 59 4.09 -1.38 3.61
N LYS A 60 4.89 -1.05 4.62
CA LYS A 60 5.00 0.31 5.15
C LYS A 60 6.29 0.97 4.69
N ARG A 61 6.20 2.21 4.21
CA ARG A 61 7.36 2.92 3.67
C ARG A 61 8.32 3.29 4.78
N LEU A 62 9.61 3.07 4.54
CA LEU A 62 10.67 3.57 5.40
C LEU A 62 11.17 4.93 4.89
N SER A 63 11.74 5.73 5.80
CA SER A 63 12.42 6.98 5.46
C SER A 63 13.65 6.70 4.60
N THR A 64 13.45 6.62 3.29
CA THR A 64 14.44 6.18 2.32
C THR A 64 15.27 7.35 1.81
N LYS A 65 16.60 7.26 1.96
CA LYS A 65 17.56 8.14 1.30
C LYS A 65 18.00 7.51 0.00
N LYS A 66 17.91 8.27 -1.09
CA LYS A 66 18.34 7.87 -2.44
C LYS A 66 19.65 8.57 -2.77
N LYS A 67 20.64 7.82 -3.27
CA LYS A 67 21.90 8.37 -3.78
C LYS A 67 22.41 7.49 -4.92
N ASP A 68 22.49 8.04 -6.12
CA ASP A 68 22.89 7.32 -7.33
C ASP A 68 22.11 6.00 -7.47
N LYS A 69 22.82 4.87 -7.43
CA LYS A 69 22.28 3.51 -7.52
C LYS A 69 21.86 2.91 -6.18
N ASN A 70 21.89 3.68 -5.09
CA ASN A 70 21.70 3.14 -3.75
C ASN A 70 20.47 3.75 -3.09
N ILE A 71 19.70 2.89 -2.42
CA ILE A 71 18.69 3.33 -1.45
C ILE A 71 19.07 2.85 -0.06
N SER A 72 18.82 3.68 0.95
CA SER A 72 19.17 3.36 2.32
C SER A 72 18.15 3.86 3.34
N SER A 73 18.02 3.15 4.45
CA SER A 73 17.19 3.56 5.59
C SER A 73 17.78 3.01 6.88
N ASN A 74 17.67 3.81 7.94
CA ASN A 74 17.92 3.30 9.29
C ASN A 74 16.74 2.43 9.74
N ILE A 75 17.04 1.23 10.22
CA ILE A 75 16.08 0.29 10.78
C ILE A 75 16.39 0.04 12.26
N TRP A 76 15.33 -0.09 13.05
CA TRP A 76 15.40 -0.27 14.51
C TRP A 76 15.02 -1.68 14.95
N HIS A 77 14.41 -2.44 14.04
CA HIS A 77 13.89 -3.77 14.31
C HIS A 77 14.24 -4.70 13.16
N ALA A 78 14.48 -5.95 13.49
CA ALA A 78 14.50 -7.05 12.56
C ALA A 78 13.10 -7.30 11.97
N GLY A 79 13.04 -7.93 10.79
CA GLY A 79 11.81 -8.15 10.04
C GLY A 79 12.08 -8.32 8.55
N SER A 80 11.01 -8.30 7.76
CA SER A 80 11.05 -8.41 6.31
C SER A 80 11.05 -7.04 5.63
N PHE A 81 11.99 -6.84 4.71
CA PHE A 81 12.24 -5.60 4.00
C PHE A 81 12.28 -5.83 2.49
N ALA A 82 11.88 -4.84 1.71
CA ALA A 82 11.95 -4.89 0.25
C ALA A 82 12.19 -3.50 -0.34
N ALA A 83 12.89 -3.47 -1.47
CA ALA A 83 12.98 -2.30 -2.34
C ALA A 83 11.83 -2.35 -3.35
N LEU A 84 10.73 -1.64 -3.10
CA LEU A 84 9.56 -1.69 -3.97
C LEU A 84 9.45 -0.40 -4.78
N LYS A 85 8.77 -0.49 -5.92
CA LYS A 85 8.35 0.73 -6.61
C LYS A 85 7.53 1.61 -5.67
N ASP A 86 7.66 2.91 -5.81
CA ASP A 86 6.89 3.88 -5.02
C ASP A 86 5.40 3.57 -5.16
N ILE A 87 4.72 3.43 -4.02
CA ILE A 87 3.31 3.06 -3.96
C ILE A 87 2.50 4.14 -4.65
N GLU A 88 1.67 3.73 -5.60
CA GLU A 88 0.72 4.60 -6.28
C GLU A 88 -0.57 4.69 -5.48
N ALA A 89 -1.36 5.74 -5.69
CA ALA A 89 -2.67 5.83 -5.06
C ALA A 89 -3.55 4.62 -5.42
N PRO A 90 -4.47 4.21 -4.53
CA PRO A 90 -5.43 3.16 -4.83
C PRO A 90 -6.18 3.39 -6.13
N THR A 91 -6.70 2.32 -6.71
CA THR A 91 -7.59 2.40 -7.87
C THR A 91 -9.00 1.93 -7.52
N VAL A 92 -9.99 2.40 -8.28
CA VAL A 92 -11.39 1.99 -8.12
C VAL A 92 -12.02 1.67 -9.47
N GLN A 93 -12.75 0.57 -9.52
CA GLN A 93 -13.72 0.26 -10.56
C GLN A 93 -15.12 0.42 -9.99
N VAL A 94 -15.97 1.20 -10.66
CA VAL A 94 -17.34 1.47 -10.21
C VAL A 94 -18.33 0.90 -11.22
N GLU A 95 -19.26 0.10 -10.73
CA GLU A 95 -20.37 -0.49 -11.47
C GLU A 95 -21.68 0.15 -11.02
N ARG A 96 -22.53 0.53 -11.98
CA ARG A 96 -23.85 1.12 -11.73
C ARG A 96 -24.94 0.13 -12.11
N TYR A 97 -25.82 -0.16 -11.15
CA TYR A 97 -27.05 -0.91 -11.35
C TYR A 97 -28.24 0.07 -11.43
N PRO A 98 -29.53 -0.33 -11.45
CA PRO A 98 -30.64 0.62 -11.40
C PRO A 98 -30.83 1.33 -10.06
N ASP A 99 -30.55 0.65 -8.95
CA ASP A 99 -30.91 1.03 -7.57
C ASP A 99 -29.71 1.15 -6.62
N TYR A 100 -28.53 0.68 -7.03
CA TYR A 100 -27.30 0.84 -6.26
C TYR A 100 -26.07 1.02 -7.16
N ILE A 101 -24.94 1.30 -6.52
CA ILE A 101 -23.59 1.23 -7.08
C ILE A 101 -22.75 0.21 -6.33
N ALA A 102 -21.77 -0.37 -7.02
CA ALA A 102 -20.72 -1.16 -6.41
C ALA A 102 -19.35 -0.57 -6.78
N ALA A 103 -18.52 -0.26 -5.80
CA ALA A 103 -17.17 0.25 -6.00
C ALA A 103 -16.15 -0.78 -5.48
N THR A 104 -15.35 -1.34 -6.38
CA THR A 104 -14.28 -2.30 -6.05
C THR A 104 -12.95 -1.57 -6.07
N PHE A 105 -12.24 -1.63 -4.96
CA PHE A 105 -10.97 -0.95 -4.75
C PHE A 105 -9.80 -1.91 -4.86
N LYS A 106 -8.67 -1.41 -5.35
CA LYS A 106 -7.44 -2.18 -5.47
C LYS A 106 -6.25 -1.36 -4.99
N ASP A 107 -5.51 -1.94 -4.06
CA ASP A 107 -4.18 -1.52 -3.64
C ASP A 107 -3.29 -2.76 -3.51
N ASP A 108 -2.15 -2.77 -4.21
CA ASP A 108 -1.28 -3.94 -4.31
C ASP A 108 -0.22 -4.01 -3.18
N LEU A 109 -0.07 -2.98 -2.33
CA LEU A 109 1.11 -2.82 -1.49
C LEU A 109 0.84 -2.36 -0.04
N SER A 110 0.33 -1.15 0.17
CA SER A 110 0.12 -0.53 1.49
C SER A 110 -1.15 -1.02 2.16
N GLY A 111 -2.10 -1.54 1.40
CA GLY A 111 -3.44 -1.89 1.83
C GLY A 111 -4.34 -0.66 1.98
N LEU A 112 -5.64 -0.87 1.76
CA LEU A 112 -6.65 0.18 1.90
C LEU A 112 -6.95 0.45 3.37
N ASN A 113 -7.22 1.72 3.70
CA ASN A 113 -7.74 2.11 5.00
C ASN A 113 -9.29 2.24 4.93
N PRO A 114 -10.06 1.26 5.42
CA PRO A 114 -11.52 1.27 5.30
C PRO A 114 -12.18 2.47 6.00
N ASP A 115 -11.58 2.94 7.10
CA ASP A 115 -12.08 4.05 7.90
C ASP A 115 -12.00 5.40 7.16
N SER A 116 -11.18 5.46 6.11
CA SER A 116 -11.03 6.66 5.28
C SER A 116 -12.09 6.78 4.18
N LEU A 117 -12.79 5.69 3.85
CA LEU A 117 -13.73 5.65 2.73
C LEU A 117 -14.86 6.66 2.92
N ARG A 118 -15.13 7.43 1.85
CA ARG A 118 -16.25 8.37 1.81
C ARG A 118 -16.87 8.33 0.42
N ILE A 119 -18.19 8.23 0.38
CA ILE A 119 -18.96 8.28 -0.86
C ILE A 119 -19.95 9.44 -0.76
N TYR A 120 -19.98 10.28 -1.79
CA TYR A 120 -20.90 11.40 -1.91
C TYR A 120 -21.76 11.25 -3.15
N LEU A 121 -23.04 11.53 -3.00
CA LEU A 121 -24.03 11.61 -4.07
C LEU A 121 -24.53 13.05 -4.13
N TYR A 122 -24.35 13.72 -5.28
CA TYR A 122 -24.65 15.16 -5.44
C TYR A 122 -24.02 16.04 -4.35
N GLY A 123 -22.75 15.77 -4.02
CA GLY A 123 -22.01 16.47 -2.97
C GLY A 123 -22.46 16.15 -1.53
N LYS A 124 -23.43 15.24 -1.31
CA LYS A 124 -23.87 14.82 0.03
C LYS A 124 -23.32 13.45 0.37
N LYS A 125 -22.68 13.32 1.54
CA LYS A 125 -22.18 12.02 2.03
C LYS A 125 -23.36 11.04 2.18
N ILE A 126 -23.20 9.84 1.66
CA ILE A 126 -24.19 8.76 1.78
C ILE A 126 -23.68 7.61 2.64
N LEU A 127 -24.60 6.77 3.11
CA LEU A 127 -24.27 5.49 3.76
C LEU A 127 -23.93 4.44 2.71
N TYR A 128 -23.09 3.49 3.11
CA TYR A 128 -22.66 2.37 2.29
C TYR A 128 -22.29 1.19 3.19
N ASP A 129 -22.39 -0.02 2.63
CA ASP A 129 -21.84 -1.24 3.23
C ASP A 129 -20.47 -1.52 2.61
N TYR A 130 -19.47 -1.85 3.43
CA TYR A 130 -18.11 -2.16 2.96
C TYR A 130 -17.71 -3.57 3.34
N ASP A 131 -17.43 -4.38 2.32
CA ASP A 131 -16.87 -5.72 2.43
C ASP A 131 -15.34 -5.61 2.38
N ILE A 132 -14.69 -5.77 3.55
CA ILE A 132 -13.24 -5.65 3.70
C ILE A 132 -12.48 -6.78 3.01
N ASP A 133 -13.06 -7.99 2.93
CA ASP A 133 -12.39 -9.14 2.32
C ASP A 133 -12.36 -9.00 0.80
N ARG A 134 -13.37 -8.34 0.23
CA ARG A 134 -13.46 -8.08 -1.22
C ARG A 134 -13.01 -6.68 -1.62
N ASN A 135 -12.65 -5.84 -0.65
CA ASN A 135 -12.39 -4.41 -0.85
C ASN A 135 -13.51 -3.75 -1.70
N ARG A 136 -14.77 -3.99 -1.34
CA ARG A 136 -15.92 -3.59 -2.16
C ARG A 136 -16.96 -2.84 -1.34
N ALA A 137 -17.36 -1.66 -1.80
CA ALA A 137 -18.42 -0.86 -1.22
C ALA A 137 -19.71 -0.94 -2.03
N PHE A 138 -20.86 -0.97 -1.34
CA PHE A 138 -22.19 -0.92 -1.94
C PHE A 138 -22.96 0.26 -1.37
N ALA A 139 -23.59 1.05 -2.23
CA ALA A 139 -24.41 2.17 -1.80
C ALA A 139 -25.68 2.27 -2.64
N ASN A 140 -26.83 2.42 -1.97
CA ASN A 140 -28.10 2.66 -2.64
C ASN A 140 -28.10 4.06 -3.25
N VAL A 141 -28.59 4.18 -4.48
CA VAL A 141 -28.67 5.46 -5.20
C VAL A 141 -29.98 5.52 -5.99
N PRO A 142 -30.54 6.71 -6.22
CA PRO A 142 -31.77 6.84 -6.99
C PRO A 142 -31.56 6.40 -8.45
N GLU A 143 -32.65 5.96 -9.07
CA GLU A 143 -32.69 5.81 -10.52
C GLU A 143 -32.48 7.15 -11.24
N GLY A 144 -31.84 7.09 -12.41
CA GLY A 144 -31.62 8.25 -13.26
C GLY A 144 -30.16 8.69 -13.27
N ASP A 145 -29.96 9.90 -13.78
CA ASP A 145 -28.66 10.56 -13.77
C ASP A 145 -28.19 10.71 -12.32
N ILE A 146 -26.90 10.51 -12.07
CA ILE A 146 -26.31 10.72 -10.75
C ILE A 146 -24.89 11.28 -10.87
N GLU A 147 -24.54 12.16 -9.94
CA GLU A 147 -23.15 12.60 -9.70
C GLU A 147 -22.61 11.91 -8.46
N LEU A 148 -21.51 11.18 -8.63
CA LEU A 148 -20.87 10.38 -7.58
C LEU A 148 -19.43 10.86 -7.36
N GLU A 149 -19.05 11.02 -6.09
CA GLU A 149 -17.66 11.22 -5.68
C GLU A 149 -17.24 10.15 -4.67
N ILE A 150 -16.09 9.52 -4.89
CA ILE A 150 -15.52 8.49 -4.03
C ILE A 150 -14.13 8.92 -3.58
N TYR A 151 -13.87 8.77 -2.30
CA TYR A 151 -12.58 9.02 -1.65
C TYR A 151 -12.17 7.82 -0.82
N ILE A 152 -10.93 7.37 -0.92
CA ILE A 152 -10.33 6.39 0.00
C ILE A 152 -8.82 6.60 0.06
N ASP A 153 -8.25 6.48 1.25
CA ASP A 153 -6.82 6.50 1.49
C ASP A 153 -6.30 5.06 1.64
N ASP A 154 -5.07 4.84 1.22
CA ASP A 154 -4.29 3.68 1.67
C ASP A 154 -3.67 3.93 3.07
N TYR A 155 -3.00 2.93 3.64
CA TYR A 155 -2.31 3.10 4.94
C TYR A 155 -1.06 3.99 4.89
N GLU A 156 -0.63 4.44 3.70
CA GLU A 156 0.46 5.41 3.51
C GLU A 156 -0.06 6.83 3.25
N ASN A 157 -1.39 7.03 3.31
CA ASN A 157 -2.11 8.27 3.05
C ASN A 157 -2.02 8.75 1.59
N ASN A 158 -1.86 7.82 0.64
CA ASN A 158 -2.11 8.11 -0.77
C ASN A 158 -3.62 8.08 -1.00
N THR A 159 -4.19 9.23 -1.34
CA THR A 159 -5.63 9.39 -1.56
C THR A 159 -6.02 9.06 -2.99
N LEU A 160 -6.97 8.15 -3.14
CA LEU A 160 -7.79 8.04 -4.35
C LEU A 160 -8.96 9.02 -4.25
N TYR A 161 -9.12 9.85 -5.27
CA TYR A 161 -10.33 10.62 -5.54
C TYR A 161 -10.87 10.29 -6.92
N LYS A 162 -12.16 9.95 -7.00
CA LYS A 162 -12.84 9.68 -8.26
C LYS A 162 -14.21 10.36 -8.31
N LYS A 163 -14.40 11.26 -9.28
CA LYS A 163 -15.70 11.82 -9.65
C LYS A 163 -16.23 11.14 -10.90
N LEU A 164 -17.50 10.74 -10.88
CA LEU A 164 -18.20 10.02 -11.94
C LEU A 164 -19.58 10.64 -12.14
N ASN A 165 -19.98 10.75 -13.41
CA ASN A 165 -21.33 11.10 -13.79
C ASN A 165 -21.91 9.90 -14.53
N PHE A 166 -23.04 9.41 -14.06
CA PHE A 166 -23.82 8.42 -14.77
C PHE A 166 -25.04 9.14 -15.35
N SER A 167 -25.31 8.90 -16.62
CA SER A 167 -26.52 9.38 -17.29
C SER A 167 -27.34 8.18 -17.74
N LYS A 168 -28.67 8.26 -17.61
CA LYS A 168 -29.58 7.26 -18.17
C LYS A 168 -29.61 7.34 -19.70
#